data_AF-A0A7W7SGQ0-F1
#
_entry.id   AF-A0A7W7SGQ0-F1
#
_cell.length_a   1.000
_cell.length_b   1.000
_cell.length_c   1.000
_cell.angle_alpha   90.00
_cell.angle_beta   90.00
_cell.angle_gamma   90.00
#
_symmetry.space_group_name_H-M   'P 1'
#
loop_
_entity.id
_entity.type
_entity.pdbx_description
1 polymer ?
#
loop_
_entity_poly.entity_id
_entity_poly.type
_entity_poly.pdbx_seq_one_letter_code
_entity_poly.pdbx_strand_id
1 'polypeptide(L)' 'MTSASPAPAAVLVTLRPLTGDECEIEITSEQLHGRRCIGCGTDHQLVDAGHVYTPTGEAPLGWAVRSCAPCMAAD' A
#
# COMPACT_ATOMS: atom_id res chain seq x y z
N MET A 1 -7.06 -32.46 -1.26
CA MET A 1 -6.45 -31.60 -0.22
C MET A 1 -5.99 -30.30 -0.88
N THR A 2 -6.92 -29.36 -1.09
CA THR A 2 -6.56 -28.02 -1.59
C THR A 2 -6.26 -27.17 -0.36
N SER A 3 -4.98 -26.88 -0.16
CA SER A 3 -4.55 -25.86 0.79
C SER A 3 -5.04 -24.52 0.24
N ALA A 4 -6.13 -24.00 0.77
CA ALA A 4 -6.50 -22.61 0.56
C ALA A 4 -5.47 -21.78 1.32
N SER A 5 -4.49 -21.22 0.61
CA SER A 5 -3.62 -20.20 1.19
C SER A 5 -4.53 -19.12 1.80
N PRO A 6 -4.32 -18.72 3.07
CA PRO A 6 -5.07 -17.61 3.62
C PRO A 6 -4.83 -16.39 2.73
N ALA A 7 -5.92 -15.74 2.29
CA ALA A 7 -5.80 -14.45 1.63
C ALA A 7 -4.97 -13.54 2.54
N PRO A 8 -4.01 -12.76 2.00
CA PRO A 8 -3.18 -11.90 2.82
C PRO A 8 -4.07 -10.99 3.65
N ALA A 9 -3.85 -10.96 4.97
CA ALA A 9 -4.62 -10.11 5.87
C ALA A 9 -4.42 -8.64 5.44
N ALA A 10 -5.50 -8.00 5.04
CA ALA A 10 -5.50 -6.57 4.74
C ALA A 10 -5.52 -5.77 6.05
N VAL A 11 -4.80 -4.66 6.07
CA VAL A 11 -4.71 -3.73 7.19
C VAL A 11 -5.16 -2.37 6.71
N LEU A 12 -6.04 -1.73 7.47
CA LEU A 12 -6.46 -0.34 7.22
C LEU A 12 -5.34 0.61 7.63
N VAL A 13 -4.92 1.47 6.72
CA VAL A 13 -3.85 2.45 6.92
C VAL A 13 -4.24 3.78 6.29
N THR A 14 -3.60 4.85 6.76
CA THR A 14 -3.72 6.17 6.15
C THR A 14 -2.61 6.35 5.13
N LEU A 15 -2.96 6.45 3.84
CA LEU A 15 -2.04 6.75 2.74
C LEU A 15 -1.90 8.26 2.58
N ARG A 16 -0.66 8.74 2.63
CA ARG A 16 -0.25 10.08 2.20
C ARG A 16 0.50 9.95 0.88
N PRO A 17 -0.17 10.16 -0.26
CA PRO A 17 0.47 10.01 -1.55
C PRO A 17 1.46 11.16 -1.80
N LEU A 18 2.37 10.97 -2.77
CA LEU A 18 3.26 12.06 -3.22
C LEU A 18 2.50 13.15 -3.97
N THR A 19 1.33 12.84 -4.51
CA THR A 19 0.46 13.73 -5.29
C THR A 19 -0.98 13.40 -4.89
N GLY A 20 -1.80 14.44 -4.69
CA GLY A 20 -3.17 14.28 -4.20
C GLY A 20 -3.32 14.38 -2.68
N ASP A 21 -4.52 14.06 -2.21
CA ASP A 21 -4.92 14.15 -0.80
C ASP A 21 -4.71 12.84 -0.03
N GLU A 22 -4.64 12.95 1.29
CA GLU A 22 -4.55 11.81 2.19
C GLU A 22 -5.86 10.99 2.18
N CYS A 23 -5.75 9.66 2.10
CA CYS A 23 -6.88 8.74 2.03
C CYS A 23 -6.65 7.50 2.91
N GLU A 24 -7.72 6.92 3.45
CA GLU A 24 -7.65 5.61 4.12
C GLU A 24 -7.80 4.47 3.10
N ILE A 25 -6.92 3.47 3.19
CA ILE A 25 -6.89 2.33 2.27
C ILE A 25 -6.63 1.03 3.01
N GLU A 26 -7.15 -0.06 2.47
CA GLU A 26 -6.84 -1.42 2.93
C GLU A 26 -5.72 -2.01 2.09
N ILE A 27 -4.64 -2.43 2.75
CA ILE A 27 -3.46 -2.94 2.06
C ILE A 27 -2.94 -4.20 2.70
N THR A 28 -2.30 -5.04 1.88
CA THR A 28 -1.61 -6.24 2.33
C THR A 28 -0.22 -5.92 2.86
N SER A 29 0.38 -6.84 3.63
CA SER A 29 1.76 -6.69 4.09
C SER A 29 2.78 -6.56 2.94
N GLU A 30 2.51 -7.14 1.76
CA GLU A 30 3.39 -6.98 0.60
C GLU A 30 3.35 -5.56 0.03
N GLN A 31 2.17 -4.93 0.03
CA GLN A 31 2.01 -3.54 -0.39
C GLN A 31 2.60 -2.57 0.64
N LEU A 32 2.40 -2.84 1.94
CA LEU A 32 3.00 -2.08 3.05
C LEU A 32 4.53 -2.03 2.96
N HIS A 33 5.16 -3.11 2.51
CA HIS A 33 6.62 -3.21 2.31
C HIS A 33 7.07 -2.74 0.92
N GLY A 34 6.21 -2.09 0.13
CA GLY A 34 6.54 -1.55 -1.18
C GLY A 34 6.91 -2.61 -2.24
N ARG A 35 6.54 -3.89 -2.02
CA ARG A 35 6.81 -5.00 -2.96
C ARG A 35 5.76 -5.11 -4.05
N ARG A 36 4.59 -4.52 -3.80
CA ARG A 36 3.40 -4.59 -4.64
C ARG A 36 2.81 -3.18 -4.74
N CYS A 37 2.21 -2.88 -5.88
CA CYS A 37 1.51 -1.63 -6.12
C CYS A 37 0.40 -1.46 -5.07
N ILE A 38 0.39 -0.29 -4.45
CA ILE A 38 -0.57 0.08 -3.42
C ILE A 38 -2.01 0.09 -3.96
N GLY A 39 -2.22 0.45 -5.24
CA GLY A 39 -3.53 0.45 -5.88
C GLY A 39 -4.02 -0.92 -6.41
N CYS A 40 -3.20 -1.64 -7.19
CA CYS A 40 -3.65 -2.84 -7.91
C CYS A 40 -2.91 -4.15 -7.57
N GLY A 41 -1.88 -4.11 -6.70
CA GLY A 41 -1.15 -5.32 -6.29
C GLY A 41 -0.20 -5.92 -7.34
N THR A 42 0.10 -5.23 -8.45
CA THR A 42 1.17 -5.66 -9.37
C THR A 42 2.55 -5.46 -8.75
N ASP A 43 3.54 -6.29 -9.07
CA ASP A 43 4.95 -6.10 -8.69
C ASP A 43 5.79 -5.42 -9.81
N HIS A 44 5.18 -5.11 -10.95
CA HIS A 44 5.88 -4.61 -12.13
C HIS A 44 5.91 -3.07 -12.18
N GLN A 45 7.07 -2.51 -12.58
CA GLN A 45 7.27 -1.06 -12.79
C GLN A 45 6.79 -0.19 -11.61
N LEU A 46 7.19 -0.59 -10.41
CA LEU A 46 6.87 0.13 -9.19
C LEU A 46 7.75 1.38 -9.02
N VAL A 47 7.09 2.51 -8.77
CA VAL A 47 7.68 3.81 -8.46
C VAL A 47 7.18 4.27 -7.09
N ASP A 48 7.93 5.15 -6.44
CA ASP A 48 7.57 5.64 -5.11
C ASP A 48 6.24 6.41 -5.18
N ALA A 49 5.32 6.09 -4.27
CA ALA A 49 3.95 6.61 -4.29
C ALA A 49 3.57 7.41 -3.07
N GLY A 50 4.39 7.37 -2.01
CA GLY A 50 4.16 8.13 -0.79
C GLY A 50 4.47 7.30 0.45
N HIS A 51 3.78 7.62 1.54
CA HIS A 51 3.92 6.89 2.81
C HIS A 51 2.56 6.46 3.33
N VAL A 52 2.50 5.27 3.92
CA VAL A 52 1.33 4.85 4.70
C VAL A 52 1.65 4.88 6.18
N TYR A 53 0.64 5.19 6.98
CA TYR A 53 0.74 5.32 8.42
C TYR A 53 -0.22 4.32 9.06
N THR A 54 0.32 3.44 9.87
CA THR A 54 -0.50 2.51 10.67
C THR A 54 -1.04 3.24 11.90
N PRO A 55 -2.32 3.07 12.26
CA PRO A 55 -2.94 3.76 13.39
C PRO A 55 -2.42 3.29 14.76
N THR A 56 -1.68 2.18 14.83
CA THR A 56 -1.17 1.59 16.08
C THR A 56 0.17 2.18 16.50
N GLY A 57 0.19 2.99 17.56
CA GLY A 57 1.40 3.45 18.28
C GLY A 57 1.25 4.84 18.90
N GLU A 58 2.11 5.18 19.87
CA GLU A 58 2.20 6.54 20.47
C GLU A 58 2.67 7.60 19.44
N ALA A 59 3.25 7.15 18.33
CA ALA A 59 3.52 7.96 17.14
C ALA A 59 3.32 7.09 15.88
N PRO A 60 2.63 7.58 14.83
CA PRO A 60 2.40 6.81 13.62
C PRO A 60 3.71 6.60 12.84
N LEU A 61 4.08 5.34 12.63
CA LEU A 61 5.23 4.98 11.81
C LEU A 61 4.84 5.09 10.33
N GLY A 62 5.55 5.94 9.59
CA GLY A 62 5.39 6.10 8.15
C GLY A 62 6.22 5.07 7.38
N TRP A 63 5.57 4.30 6.51
CA TRP A 63 6.19 3.30 5.65
C TRP A 63 6.13 3.75 4.20
N ALA A 64 7.28 3.83 3.52
CA ALA A 64 7.31 4.19 2.11
C ALA A 64 6.62 3.09 1.27
N VAL A 65 5.68 3.49 0.42
CA VAL A 65 4.91 2.59 -0.46
C VAL A 65 5.12 2.94 -1.92
N ARG A 66 4.76 1.99 -2.79
CA ARG A 66 4.97 2.10 -4.22
C ARG A 66 3.69 1.90 -5.01
N SER A 67 3.62 2.50 -6.19
CA SER A 67 2.52 2.37 -7.14
C SER A 67 3.10 2.07 -8.52
N CYS A 68 2.33 1.40 -9.38
CA CYS A 68 2.72 1.24 -10.77
C CYS A 68 2.36 2.51 -11.56
N ALA A 69 3.07 2.77 -12.65
CA ALA A 69 2.83 3.95 -13.48
C ALA A 69 1.36 4.16 -13.89
N PRO A 70 0.57 3.12 -14.24
CA PRO A 70 -0.87 3.28 -14.50
C PRO A 70 -1.68 3.79 -13.30
N CYS A 71 -1.41 3.27 -12.10
CA CYS A 71 -2.10 3.72 -10.88
C CYS A 71 -1.62 5.09 -10.41
N MET A 72 -0.41 5.50 -10.76
CA MET A 72 0.10 6.85 -10.48
C MET A 72 -0.46 7.90 -11.44
N ALA A 73 -0.71 7.53 -12.71
CA ALA A 73 -1.25 8.44 -13.73
C ALA A 73 -2.78 8.58 -13.67
N ALA A 74 -3.46 7.85 -12.80
CA ALA A 74 -4.92 7.86 -12.66
C ALA A 74 -5.43 8.86 -11.59
N ASP A 75 -4.55 9.71 -11.06
CA ASP A 75 -4.86 10.81 -10.13
C ASP A 75 -5.47 12.02 -10.86
#